data_AF-A0A7H1NU50-F1
#
_entry.id   AF-A0A7H1NU50-F1
#
_cell.length_a   1.000
_cell.length_b   1.000
_cell.length_c   1.000
_cell.angle_alpha   90.00
_cell.angle_beta   90.00
_cell.angle_gamma   90.00
#
_symmetry.space_group_name_H-M   'P 1'
#
loop_
_entity.id
_entity.type
_entity.pdbx_description
1 polymer ?
#
loop_
_entity_poly.entity_id
_entity_poly.type
_entity_poly.pdbx_seq_one_letter_code
_entity_poly.pdbx_strand_id
1 'polypeptide(L)'
;MEQNHCQTPGGCGCVRTSPEAEGAGTDTGPVDARISGVIVALRAYLIDLFPGLQVEYGQTNYNVTPGQPFALITPITQVRLSTNRSSYSATGKLSVQPIKLRYQIDFFRDGSQDRATILAQLFRDVDAATWFARYTAHTSPLYADEVHQTALINESDLYEERWTVDVLLQYNNVILQSQKSTDRDPSVIEVGV
;
A
#
# COMPACT_ATOMS: atom_id res chain seq x y z
N MET A 1 -24.23 -52.17 14.27
CA MET A 1 -24.37 -50.73 14.56
C MET A 1 -23.00 -50.16 14.23
N GLU A 2 -22.79 -49.35 13.20
CA GLU A 2 -23.54 -48.17 12.80
C GLU A 2 -23.36 -47.95 11.30
N GLN A 3 -24.42 -47.50 10.63
CA GLN A 3 -24.50 -47.33 9.18
C GLN A 3 -23.86 -46.01 8.77
N ASN A 4 -23.30 -45.95 7.55
CA ASN A 4 -23.36 -44.74 6.74
C ASN A 4 -23.48 -45.11 5.25
N HIS A 5 -24.71 -44.94 4.77
CA HIS A 5 -25.14 -45.10 3.40
C HIS A 5 -24.56 -43.94 2.55
N CYS A 6 -24.00 -44.25 1.38
CA CYS A 6 -23.61 -43.24 0.38
C CYS A 6 -24.38 -43.54 -0.91
N GLN A 7 -25.36 -42.69 -1.24
CA GLN A 7 -25.99 -42.65 -2.54
C GLN A 7 -25.57 -41.34 -3.24
N THR A 8 -24.88 -41.49 -4.37
CA THR A 8 -25.17 -40.70 -5.57
C THR A 8 -24.96 -41.58 -6.80
N PRO A 9 -25.66 -41.31 -7.92
CA PRO A 9 -25.38 -41.96 -9.20
C PRO A 9 -23.99 -41.55 -9.70
N GLY A 10 -23.33 -42.42 -10.46
CA GLY A 10 -22.14 -42.07 -11.23
C GLY A 10 -20.83 -42.51 -10.59
N GLY A 11 -20.29 -43.62 -11.08
CA GLY A 11 -19.04 -44.22 -10.66
C GLY A 11 -17.79 -43.43 -11.05
N CYS A 12 -16.82 -43.50 -10.14
CA CYS A 12 -15.49 -42.92 -10.18
C CYS A 12 -14.61 -43.59 -11.26
N GLY A 13 -14.08 -42.80 -12.19
CA GLY A 13 -13.02 -43.18 -13.13
C GLY A 13 -11.80 -42.29 -12.89
N CYS A 14 -10.68 -42.91 -12.54
CA CYS A 14 -9.42 -42.25 -12.19
C CYS A 14 -8.74 -41.68 -13.44
N VAL A 15 -8.66 -40.35 -13.58
CA VAL A 15 -7.79 -39.69 -14.56
C VAL A 15 -6.77 -38.85 -13.81
N ARG A 16 -5.51 -39.27 -13.90
CA ARG A 16 -4.35 -38.44 -13.53
C ARG A 16 -4.16 -37.39 -14.62
N THR A 17 -4.41 -36.13 -14.30
CA THR A 17 -3.89 -34.99 -15.05
C THR A 17 -3.19 -34.07 -14.07
N SER A 18 -1.85 -34.10 -14.08
CA SER A 18 -1.04 -32.99 -13.57
C SER A 18 -1.43 -31.72 -14.32
N PRO A 19 -1.64 -30.59 -13.64
CA PRO A 19 -1.35 -29.30 -14.22
C PRO A 19 0.08 -28.92 -13.83
N GLU A 20 1.00 -29.03 -14.78
CA GLU A 20 2.14 -28.11 -14.87
C GLU A 20 1.55 -26.71 -15.05
N ALA A 21 1.30 -26.01 -13.94
CA ALA A 21 1.03 -24.59 -13.96
C ALA A 21 2.38 -23.87 -13.86
N GLU A 22 2.86 -23.43 -15.02
CA GLU A 22 3.88 -22.41 -15.16
C GLU A 22 3.70 -21.29 -14.13
N GLY A 23 4.78 -20.99 -13.43
CA GLY A 23 4.82 -19.95 -12.42
C GLY A 23 4.64 -18.56 -13.01
N ALA A 24 3.41 -18.06 -12.97
CA ALA A 24 3.15 -16.63 -12.83
C ALA A 24 3.02 -16.35 -11.34
N GLY A 25 4.08 -15.80 -10.75
CA GLY A 25 4.13 -15.47 -9.33
C GLY A 25 3.10 -14.42 -8.96
N THR A 26 1.89 -14.83 -8.59
CA THR A 26 1.01 -14.04 -7.73
C THR A 26 1.54 -14.19 -6.30
N ASP A 27 2.44 -13.30 -5.95
CA ASP A 27 2.87 -13.04 -4.58
C ASP A 27 1.69 -12.51 -3.76
N THR A 28 0.79 -13.42 -3.40
CA THR A 28 -0.24 -13.22 -2.38
C THR A 28 0.37 -13.51 -1.01
N GLY A 29 1.42 -12.75 -0.64
CA GLY A 29 1.48 -12.28 0.74
C GLY A 29 0.26 -11.40 1.02
N PRO A 30 -0.13 -11.17 2.28
CA PRO A 30 -1.20 -10.22 2.56
C PRO A 30 -0.87 -8.90 1.86
N VAL A 31 -1.78 -8.42 1.01
CA VAL A 31 -1.75 -7.11 0.32
C VAL A 31 -1.63 -5.91 1.28
N ASP A 32 -1.47 -6.19 2.57
CA ASP A 32 -1.74 -5.36 3.73
C ASP A 32 -0.47 -4.86 4.45
N ALA A 33 0.68 -5.50 4.21
CA ALA A 33 1.95 -5.17 4.86
C ALA A 33 3.02 -4.64 3.88
N ARG A 34 2.60 -3.99 2.78
CA ARG A 34 3.51 -3.35 1.82
C ARG A 34 3.13 -1.90 1.60
N ILE A 35 4.12 -1.09 1.22
CA ILE A 35 3.92 0.34 0.89
C ILE A 35 2.90 0.50 -0.26
N SER A 36 2.81 -0.45 -1.19
CA SER A 36 1.78 -0.46 -2.23
C SER A 36 0.35 -0.50 -1.66
N GLY A 37 0.14 -1.17 -0.53
CA GLY A 37 -1.15 -1.22 0.17
C GLY A 37 -1.57 0.15 0.72
N VAL A 38 -0.60 0.96 1.18
CA VAL A 38 -0.84 2.33 1.65
C VAL A 38 -1.42 3.20 0.54
N ILE A 39 -0.83 3.09 -0.66
CA ILE A 39 -1.25 3.85 -1.83
C ILE A 39 -2.68 3.44 -2.27
N VAL A 40 -2.97 2.14 -2.25
CA VAL A 40 -4.32 1.61 -2.54
C VAL A 40 -5.34 2.10 -1.51
N ALA A 41 -4.99 2.09 -0.22
CA ALA A 41 -5.84 2.59 0.86
C ALA A 41 -6.12 4.10 0.72
N LEU A 42 -5.10 4.88 0.37
CA LEU A 42 -5.24 6.32 0.13
C LEU A 42 -6.12 6.59 -1.09
N ARG A 43 -5.95 5.83 -2.17
CA ARG A 43 -6.82 5.92 -3.35
C ARG A 43 -8.28 5.60 -3.00
N ALA A 44 -8.52 4.52 -2.24
CA ALA A 44 -9.86 4.14 -1.82
C ALA A 44 -10.50 5.22 -0.93
N TYR A 45 -9.74 5.83 -0.03
CA TYR A 45 -10.19 6.93 0.81
C TYR A 45 -10.65 8.14 -0.02
N LEU A 46 -9.88 8.53 -1.03
CA LEU A 46 -10.24 9.66 -1.89
C LEU A 46 -11.50 9.41 -2.72
N ILE A 47 -11.71 8.18 -3.19
CA ILE A 47 -12.90 7.79 -3.94
C ILE A 47 -14.14 7.77 -3.04
N ASP A 48 -13.99 7.35 -1.78
CA ASP A 48 -15.05 7.36 -0.78
C ASP A 48 -15.46 8.80 -0.40
N LEU A 49 -14.48 9.68 -0.16
CA LEU A 49 -14.72 11.09 0.15
C LEU A 49 -15.34 11.86 -1.02
N PHE A 50 -14.92 11.55 -2.25
CA PHE A 50 -15.34 12.28 -3.45
C PHE A 50 -15.91 11.33 -4.50
N PRO A 51 -17.20 10.97 -4.40
CA PRO A 51 -17.85 10.12 -5.39
C PRO A 51 -17.73 10.73 -6.81
N GLY A 52 -17.30 9.91 -7.77
CA GLY A 52 -17.09 10.34 -9.16
C GLY A 52 -15.74 10.99 -9.45
N LEU A 53 -14.87 11.15 -8.45
CA LEU A 53 -13.48 11.56 -8.66
C LEU A 53 -12.65 10.38 -9.20
N GLN A 54 -12.00 10.59 -10.34
CA GLN A 54 -11.01 9.63 -10.83
C GLN A 54 -9.67 9.86 -10.12
N VAL A 55 -9.09 8.80 -9.56
CA VAL A 55 -7.82 8.89 -8.84
C VAL A 55 -6.77 8.04 -9.54
N GLU A 56 -5.71 8.70 -9.97
CA GLU A 56 -4.61 8.17 -10.76
C GLU A 56 -3.27 8.29 -10.01
N TYR A 57 -2.30 7.46 -10.38
CA TYR A 57 -0.96 7.51 -9.80
C TYR A 57 -0.03 8.39 -10.65
N GLY A 58 0.63 9.33 -10.00
CA GLY A 58 1.64 10.18 -10.62
C GLY A 58 2.81 9.36 -11.17
N GLN A 59 3.50 9.92 -12.19
CA GLN A 59 4.66 9.32 -12.86
C GLN A 59 4.39 8.03 -13.65
N THR A 60 3.11 7.74 -13.95
CA THR A 60 2.76 6.69 -14.91
C THR A 60 2.71 7.31 -16.30
N ASN A 61 3.63 6.93 -17.18
CA ASN A 61 3.56 7.31 -18.59
C ASN A 61 2.35 6.58 -19.22
N TYR A 62 1.67 7.21 -20.19
CA TYR A 62 0.58 6.65 -21.03
C TYR A 62 -0.89 6.87 -20.61
N ASN A 63 -1.21 7.72 -19.63
CA ASN A 63 -2.62 8.04 -19.36
C ASN A 63 -3.04 9.31 -20.12
N VAL A 64 -4.00 9.16 -21.03
CA VAL A 64 -4.74 10.29 -21.60
C VAL A 64 -5.38 11.04 -20.43
N THR A 65 -5.15 12.35 -20.35
CA THR A 65 -5.72 13.19 -19.30
C THR A 65 -7.24 12.97 -19.25
N PRO A 66 -7.79 12.55 -18.09
CA PRO A 66 -9.22 12.32 -17.98
C PRO A 66 -10.02 13.59 -18.32
N GLY A 67 -11.10 13.44 -19.08
CA GLY A 67 -12.03 14.55 -19.35
C GLY A 67 -12.88 14.95 -18.13
N GLN A 68 -12.89 14.12 -17.09
CA GLN A 68 -13.59 14.37 -15.83
C GLN A 68 -12.63 14.93 -14.76
N PRO A 69 -13.13 15.50 -13.64
CA PRO A 69 -12.27 15.87 -12.51
C PRO A 69 -11.49 14.66 -12.00
N PHE A 70 -10.20 14.85 -11.79
CA PHE A 70 -9.31 13.78 -11.34
C PHE A 70 -8.31 14.27 -10.31
N ALA A 71 -7.75 13.34 -9.54
CA ALA A 71 -6.67 13.57 -8.61
C ALA A 71 -5.46 12.69 -8.94
N LEU A 72 -4.26 13.26 -8.81
CA LEU A 72 -3.00 12.54 -8.94
C LEU A 72 -2.39 12.33 -7.56
N ILE A 73 -2.02 11.10 -7.24
CA ILE A 73 -1.23 10.77 -6.04
C ILE A 73 0.23 10.62 -6.46
N THR A 74 1.10 11.49 -5.97
CA THR A 74 2.55 11.46 -6.24
C THR A 74 3.33 11.21 -4.96
N PRO A 75 4.14 10.14 -4.84
CA PRO A 75 5.02 9.96 -3.69
C PRO A 75 6.14 11.01 -3.72
N ILE A 76 6.35 11.73 -2.60
CA ILE A 76 7.37 12.79 -2.51
C ILE A 76 8.55 12.33 -1.66
N THR A 77 8.31 11.93 -0.41
CA THR A 77 9.39 11.45 0.47
C THR A 77 8.98 10.24 1.28
N GLN A 78 10.00 9.42 1.58
CA GLN A 78 9.94 8.34 2.54
C GLN A 78 11.11 8.49 3.50
N VAL A 79 10.83 8.78 4.76
CA VAL A 79 11.86 9.00 5.79
C VAL A 79 11.68 8.04 6.96
N ARG A 80 12.79 7.60 7.56
CA ARG A 80 12.74 6.75 8.76
C ARG A 80 12.39 7.62 9.96
N LEU A 81 11.42 7.21 10.77
CA LEU A 81 11.07 7.92 12.01
C LEU A 81 11.90 7.44 13.20
N SER A 82 12.38 6.19 13.15
CA SER A 82 13.17 5.62 14.23
C SER A 82 14.06 4.48 13.74
N THR A 83 14.97 4.07 14.63
CA THR A 83 15.73 2.82 14.48
C THR A 83 14.77 1.63 14.52
N ASN A 84 15.16 0.57 13.82
CA ASN A 84 14.40 -0.66 13.77
C ASN A 84 14.26 -1.30 15.16
N ARG A 85 13.04 -1.67 15.53
CA ARG A 85 12.76 -2.51 16.70
C ARG A 85 12.79 -3.97 16.26
N SER A 86 13.74 -4.72 16.80
CA SER A 86 13.84 -6.16 16.58
C SER A 86 13.23 -6.95 17.73
N SER A 87 12.41 -7.95 17.42
CA SER A 87 12.02 -9.00 18.37
C SER A 87 12.44 -10.37 17.83
N TYR A 88 12.84 -11.24 18.75
CA TYR A 88 13.33 -12.58 18.42
C TYR A 88 12.34 -13.62 18.94
N SER A 89 12.09 -14.63 18.13
CA SER A 89 11.26 -15.78 18.45
C SER A 89 11.99 -17.06 18.05
N ALA A 90 11.49 -18.22 18.48
CA ALA A 90 12.07 -19.52 18.14
C ALA A 90 12.12 -19.79 16.62
N THR A 91 11.30 -19.10 15.83
CA THR A 91 11.17 -19.31 14.39
C THR A 91 11.84 -18.23 13.54
N GLY A 92 12.31 -17.12 14.14
CA GLY A 92 12.87 -16.03 13.37
C GLY A 92 13.00 -14.70 14.10
N LYS A 93 13.51 -13.70 13.37
CA LYS A 93 13.62 -12.30 13.80
C LYS A 93 12.54 -11.48 13.11
N LEU A 94 11.71 -10.81 13.91
CA LEU A 94 10.78 -9.79 13.45
C LEU A 94 11.47 -8.43 13.56
N SER A 95 11.39 -7.63 12.51
CA SER A 95 12.02 -6.32 12.38
C SER A 95 10.94 -5.30 12.01
N VAL A 96 10.64 -4.38 12.92
CA VAL A 96 9.64 -3.32 12.70
C VAL A 96 10.33 -1.98 12.58
N GLN A 97 10.05 -1.29 11.48
CA GLN A 97 10.63 0.01 11.19
C GLN A 97 9.52 1.05 10.91
N PRO A 98 9.31 2.01 11.81
CA PRO A 98 8.43 3.15 11.56
C PRO A 98 9.01 4.06 10.47
N ILE A 99 8.22 4.34 9.45
CA ILE A 99 8.54 5.28 8.37
C ILE A 99 7.44 6.33 8.27
N LYS A 100 7.84 7.55 7.87
CA LYS A 100 6.92 8.62 7.48
C LYS A 100 6.92 8.71 5.96
N LEU A 101 5.73 8.66 5.40
CA LEU A 101 5.44 8.78 3.98
C LEU A 101 4.79 10.14 3.75
N ARG A 102 5.28 10.88 2.74
CA ARG A 102 4.64 12.11 2.23
C ARG A 102 4.17 11.84 0.81
N TYR A 103 2.87 12.01 0.58
CA TYR A 103 2.28 11.98 -0.75
C TYR A 103 1.73 13.36 -1.07
N GLN A 104 2.03 13.84 -2.26
CA GLN A 104 1.38 15.01 -2.84
C GLN A 104 0.12 14.55 -3.56
N ILE A 105 -0.98 15.23 -3.28
CA ILE A 105 -2.26 15.02 -3.96
C ILE A 105 -2.58 16.28 -4.73
N ASP A 106 -2.62 16.14 -6.05
CA ASP A 106 -2.96 17.21 -6.97
C ASP A 106 -4.38 17.00 -7.48
N PHE A 107 -5.27 17.96 -7.24
CA PHE A 107 -6.63 17.97 -7.79
C PHE A 107 -6.68 18.85 -9.02
N PHE A 108 -7.35 18.38 -10.07
CA PHE A 108 -7.48 19.08 -11.33
C PHE A 108 -8.94 19.41 -11.65
N ARG A 109 -9.11 20.47 -12.45
CA ARG A 109 -10.40 20.95 -12.97
C ARG A 109 -11.30 21.55 -11.89
N ASP A 110 -12.54 21.85 -12.29
CA ASP A 110 -13.57 22.50 -11.49
C ASP A 110 -13.71 21.88 -10.10
N GLY A 111 -13.77 22.72 -9.06
CA GLY A 111 -13.92 22.28 -7.67
C GLY A 111 -12.68 21.60 -7.09
N SER A 112 -11.51 21.77 -7.72
CA SER A 112 -10.23 21.28 -7.18
C SER A 112 -9.87 21.96 -5.86
N GLN A 113 -10.14 23.26 -5.71
CA GLN A 113 -9.93 23.99 -4.45
C GLN A 113 -10.72 23.39 -3.28
N ASP A 114 -12.03 23.19 -3.48
CA ASP A 114 -12.93 22.69 -2.44
C ASP A 114 -12.54 21.28 -2.02
N ARG A 115 -12.22 20.40 -2.98
CA ARG A 115 -11.74 19.04 -2.70
C ARG A 115 -10.44 19.03 -1.92
N ALA A 116 -9.47 19.86 -2.30
CA ALA A 116 -8.20 19.96 -1.59
C ALA A 116 -8.41 20.43 -0.14
N THR A 117 -9.30 21.40 0.06
CA THR A 117 -9.64 21.94 1.39
C THR A 117 -10.39 20.92 2.26
N ILE A 118 -11.39 20.23 1.70
CA ILE A 118 -12.12 19.16 2.39
C ILE A 118 -11.16 18.04 2.78
N LEU A 119 -10.28 17.62 1.88
CA LEU A 119 -9.28 16.60 2.19
C LEU A 119 -8.38 17.07 3.33
N ALA A 120 -7.80 18.27 3.25
CA ALA A 120 -6.90 18.77 4.29
C ALA A 120 -7.57 18.84 5.68
N GLN A 121 -8.84 19.20 5.72
CA GLN A 121 -9.65 19.26 6.94
C GLN A 121 -9.91 17.84 7.51
N LEU A 122 -10.45 16.93 6.68
CA LEU A 122 -10.89 15.61 7.14
C LEU A 122 -9.73 14.64 7.38
N PHE A 123 -8.58 14.83 6.71
CA PHE A 123 -7.43 13.95 6.88
C PHE A 123 -6.86 13.97 8.30
N ARG A 124 -7.12 15.04 9.07
CA ARG A 124 -6.72 15.17 10.47
C ARG A 124 -7.77 14.65 11.46
N ASP A 125 -8.93 14.21 10.98
CA ASP A 125 -10.05 13.78 11.83
C ASP A 125 -9.96 12.29 12.22
N VAL A 126 -10.69 11.91 13.27
CA VAL A 126 -10.81 10.54 13.76
C VAL A 126 -11.35 9.58 12.68
N ASP A 127 -12.15 10.09 11.76
CA ASP A 127 -12.72 9.31 10.66
C ASP A 127 -11.62 8.82 9.70
N ALA A 128 -10.63 9.67 9.37
CA ALA A 128 -9.49 9.26 8.57
C ALA A 128 -8.67 8.18 9.30
N ALA A 129 -8.38 8.37 10.59
CA ALA A 129 -7.66 7.36 11.37
C ALA A 129 -8.41 6.02 11.44
N THR A 130 -9.74 6.07 11.59
CA THR A 130 -10.61 4.89 11.60
C THR A 130 -10.64 4.20 10.24
N TRP A 131 -10.66 4.96 9.14
CA TRP A 131 -10.60 4.42 7.79
C TRP A 131 -9.30 3.65 7.55
N PHE A 132 -8.15 4.27 7.82
CA PHE A 132 -6.85 3.63 7.60
C PHE A 132 -6.66 2.40 8.49
N ALA A 133 -7.15 2.43 9.74
CA ALA A 133 -7.11 1.27 10.62
C ALA A 133 -7.91 0.06 10.10
N ARG A 134 -8.98 0.29 9.33
CA ARG A 134 -9.76 -0.79 8.68
C ARG A 134 -9.08 -1.34 7.43
N TYR A 135 -8.36 -0.49 6.70
CA TYR A 135 -7.77 -0.84 5.41
C TYR A 135 -6.38 -1.46 5.55
N THR A 136 -5.60 -1.01 6.54
CA THR A 136 -4.28 -1.55 6.83
C THR A 136 -3.85 -1.37 8.28
N ALA A 137 -3.56 -2.49 8.95
CA ALA A 137 -3.23 -2.52 10.38
C ALA A 137 -1.91 -1.81 10.74
N HIS A 138 -1.16 -1.31 9.76
CA HIS A 138 0.18 -0.74 9.94
C HIS A 138 0.30 0.72 9.52
N THR A 139 -0.80 1.35 9.11
CA THR A 139 -0.80 2.74 8.63
C THR A 139 -1.67 3.63 9.49
N SER A 140 -1.15 4.81 9.82
CA SER A 140 -1.92 5.87 10.48
C SER A 140 -1.70 7.19 9.75
N PRO A 141 -2.76 7.99 9.49
CA PRO A 141 -2.59 9.36 9.05
C PRO A 141 -1.91 10.17 10.16
N LEU A 142 -1.09 11.16 9.80
CA LEU A 142 -0.45 12.09 10.73
C LEU A 142 -1.07 13.48 10.60
N TYR A 143 -0.87 14.13 9.45
CA TYR A 143 -1.44 15.44 9.15
C TYR A 143 -1.40 15.70 7.63
N ALA A 144 -2.29 16.57 7.17
CA ALA A 144 -2.17 17.23 5.86
C ALA A 144 -1.46 18.59 6.02
N ASP A 145 -0.67 18.97 5.02
CA ASP A 145 -0.01 20.27 4.90
C ASP A 145 -0.99 21.32 4.33
N GLU A 146 -0.51 22.54 4.13
CA GLU A 146 -1.32 23.64 3.58
C GLU A 146 -1.74 23.40 2.13
N VAL A 147 -3.01 23.70 1.86
CA VAL A 147 -3.60 23.69 0.51
C VAL A 147 -3.13 24.92 -0.24
N HIS A 148 -2.54 24.72 -1.42
CA HIS A 148 -2.04 25.82 -2.25
C HIS A 148 -2.34 25.58 -3.72
N GLN A 149 -2.57 26.66 -4.45
CA GLN A 149 -2.78 26.61 -5.89
C GLN A 149 -1.43 26.47 -6.60
N THR A 150 -1.32 25.51 -7.50
CA THR A 150 -0.13 25.32 -8.34
C THR A 150 -0.55 25.57 -9.78
N ALA A 151 -0.21 26.74 -10.33
CA ALA A 151 -0.56 27.05 -11.71
C ALA A 151 0.06 26.01 -12.66
N LEU A 152 -0.78 25.45 -13.53
CA LEU A 152 -0.35 24.62 -14.64
C LEU A 152 -0.81 25.28 -15.95
N ILE A 153 0.12 25.46 -16.88
CA ILE A 153 -0.18 25.87 -18.24
C ILE A 153 -0.22 24.59 -19.07
N ASN A 154 -1.34 24.35 -19.74
CA ASN A 154 -1.49 23.16 -20.58
C ASN A 154 -0.83 23.35 -21.96
N GLU A 155 -0.86 22.30 -22.78
CA GLU A 155 -0.26 22.29 -24.13
C GLU A 155 -0.91 23.27 -25.12
N SER A 156 -2.05 23.87 -24.75
CA SER A 156 -2.77 24.89 -25.52
C SER A 156 -2.59 26.31 -24.95
N ASP A 157 -1.59 26.52 -24.08
CA ASP A 157 -1.32 27.80 -23.39
C ASP A 157 -2.50 28.34 -22.55
N LEU A 158 -3.38 27.45 -22.08
CA LEU A 158 -4.47 27.80 -21.18
C LEU A 158 -4.12 27.41 -19.74
N TYR A 159 -4.53 28.27 -18.80
CA TYR A 159 -4.44 27.97 -17.37
C TYR A 159 -5.39 26.84 -17.03
N GLU A 160 -4.87 25.80 -16.39
CA GLU A 160 -5.66 24.73 -15.80
C GLU A 160 -5.66 24.88 -14.28
N GLU A 161 -6.85 24.77 -13.68
CA GLU A 161 -6.98 24.81 -12.23
C GLU A 161 -6.35 23.55 -11.64
N ARG A 162 -5.32 23.75 -10.82
CA ARG A 162 -4.67 22.71 -10.05
C ARG A 162 -4.44 23.18 -8.62
N TRP A 163 -4.97 22.41 -7.68
CA TRP A 163 -4.79 22.62 -6.25
C TRP A 163 -4.07 21.43 -5.64
N THR A 164 -3.08 21.74 -4.83
CA THR A 164 -2.13 20.76 -4.30
C THR A 164 -2.24 20.72 -2.79
N VAL A 165 -2.20 19.51 -2.24
CA VAL A 165 -2.12 19.26 -0.80
C VAL A 165 -1.23 18.07 -0.53
N ASP A 166 -0.36 18.21 0.47
CA ASP A 166 0.50 17.11 0.88
C ASP A 166 -0.08 16.39 2.09
N VAL A 167 -0.19 15.07 2.00
CA VAL A 167 -0.63 14.22 3.12
C VAL A 167 0.54 13.42 3.66
N LEU A 168 0.65 13.39 4.99
CA LEU A 168 1.68 12.65 5.68
C LEU A 168 1.06 11.50 6.47
N LEU A 169 1.63 10.31 6.28
CA LEU A 169 1.23 9.08 6.96
C LEU A 169 2.43 8.46 7.66
N GLN A 170 2.17 7.80 8.78
CA GLN A 170 3.11 6.85 9.36
C GLN A 170 2.75 5.45 8.88
N TYR A 171 3.76 4.71 8.41
CA TYR A 171 3.66 3.30 8.09
C TYR A 171 4.69 2.51 8.90
N ASN A 172 4.27 1.42 9.54
CA ASN A 172 5.17 0.53 10.26
C ASN A 172 5.55 -0.63 9.35
N ASN A 173 6.75 -0.57 8.75
CA ASN A 173 7.22 -1.63 7.89
C ASN A 173 7.64 -2.85 8.72
N VAL A 174 7.02 -4.01 8.47
CA VAL A 174 7.25 -5.24 9.20
C VAL A 174 7.93 -6.26 8.29
N ILE A 175 9.13 -6.70 8.68
CA ILE A 175 9.89 -7.72 7.95
C ILE A 175 10.13 -8.91 8.88
N LEU A 176 9.72 -10.10 8.43
CA LEU A 176 10.00 -11.37 9.07
C LEU A 176 11.21 -12.02 8.40
N GLN A 177 12.26 -12.29 9.17
CA GLN A 177 13.43 -13.01 8.73
C GLN A 177 13.45 -14.38 9.40
N SER A 178 13.27 -15.45 8.62
CA SER A 178 13.42 -16.82 9.11
C SER A 178 14.87 -17.08 9.51
N GLN A 179 15.09 -17.70 10.67
CA GLN A 179 16.44 -18.16 11.04
C GLN A 179 16.80 -19.36 10.17
N LYS A 180 17.74 -19.18 9.23
CA LYS A 180 18.48 -20.31 8.68
C LYS A 180 19.54 -20.69 9.71
N SER A 181 19.46 -21.90 10.27
CA SER A 181 20.54 -22.43 11.10
C SER A 181 21.80 -22.50 10.25
N THR A 182 22.79 -21.65 10.54
CA THR A 182 24.16 -21.86 10.08
C THR A 182 24.77 -22.88 11.02
N ASP A 183 24.80 -24.13 10.57
CA ASP A 183 25.73 -25.12 11.09
C ASP A 183 27.14 -24.56 10.87
N ARG A 184 27.74 -24.05 11.96
CA ARG A 184 29.15 -23.70 12.02
C ARG A 184 29.76 -24.73 12.95
N ASP A 185 30.34 -25.76 12.37
CA ASP A 185 31.19 -26.71 13.07
C ASP A 185 32.39 -25.95 13.68
N PRO A 186 32.57 -25.88 15.01
CA PRO A 186 33.66 -25.13 15.61
C PRO A 186 34.99 -25.90 15.66
N SER A 187 35.13 -27.08 15.03
CA SER A 187 36.38 -27.85 15.10
C SER A 187 37.27 -27.73 13.86
N VAL A 188 37.93 -26.59 13.65
CA VAL A 188 39.32 -26.55 13.14
C VAL A 188 39.95 -25.21 13.59
N ILE A 189 40.71 -25.23 14.68
CA ILE A 189 41.77 -24.26 14.92
C ILE A 189 43.06 -25.07 15.07
N GLU A 190 43.70 -25.40 13.95
CA GLU A 190 45.07 -25.91 13.97
C GLU A 190 45.98 -24.73 14.34
N VAL A 191 46.38 -24.67 15.61
CA VAL A 191 47.48 -23.80 16.07
C VAL A 191 48.77 -24.59 15.85
N GLY A 192 49.41 -24.37 14.71
CA GLY A 192 50.76 -24.87 14.45
C GLY A 192 51.79 -24.11 15.30
N VAL A 193 52.48 -24.84 16.17
CA VAL A 193 53.80 -24.48 16.73
C VAL A 193 54.87 -25.09 15.84
#